data_AF-A0A845W7A8-F1
#
_entry.id   AF-A0A845W7A8-F1
#
_cell.length_a   1.000
_cell.length_b   1.000
_cell.length_c   1.000
_cell.angle_alpha   90.00
_cell.angle_beta   90.00
_cell.angle_gamma   90.00
#
_symmetry.space_group_name_H-M   'P 1'
#
loop_
_entity.id
_entity.type
_entity.pdbx_description
1 polymer ?
#
loop_
_entity_poly.entity_id
_entity_poly.type
_entity_poly.pdbx_seq_one_letter_code
_entity_poly.pdbx_strand_id
1 'polypeptide(L)'
;MQPDTPAKGDFDFTPSGSSNQQPAASKPPRLVLDTIFAFPPNRDTLGGTAYIIVGNSFNLLIDCPAWNETNQQFLREQGGVSSLVITHRGGIGKAKEIQESMGCQVLIQEQEAY
;
A
#
# COMPACT_ATOMS: atom_id res chain seq x y z
N MET A 1 -48.39 13.46 52.25
CA MET A 1 -47.47 12.44 51.71
C MET A 1 -47.51 12.56 50.19
N GLN A 2 -46.50 13.19 49.60
CA GLN A 2 -46.27 13.22 48.15
C GLN A 2 -45.45 11.97 47.77
N PRO A 3 -45.71 11.31 46.63
CA PRO A 3 -44.78 10.33 46.09
C PRO A 3 -43.65 11.01 45.31
N ASP A 4 -42.42 10.60 45.60
CA ASP A 4 -41.20 11.01 44.90
C ASP A 4 -41.23 10.60 43.43
N THR A 5 -40.88 11.56 42.56
CA THR A 5 -40.65 11.34 41.12
C THR A 5 -39.22 10.84 40.91
N PRO A 6 -38.95 9.78 40.13
CA PRO A 6 -37.58 9.38 39.84
C PRO A 6 -36.96 10.33 38.80
N ALA A 7 -35.74 10.80 39.08
CA ALA A 7 -34.94 11.59 38.17
C ALA A 7 -34.62 10.78 36.91
N LYS A 8 -35.00 11.30 35.72
CA LYS A 8 -34.47 10.84 34.43
C LYS A 8 -33.00 11.23 34.36
N GLY A 9 -32.11 10.25 34.32
CA GLY A 9 -30.73 10.44 33.92
C GLY A 9 -30.67 10.61 32.41
N ASP A 10 -30.30 11.81 31.96
CA ASP A 10 -29.95 12.09 30.57
C ASP A 10 -28.56 11.49 30.29
N PHE A 11 -28.53 10.26 29.78
CA PHE A 11 -27.32 9.70 29.17
C PHE A 11 -27.23 10.18 27.73
N ASP A 12 -26.60 11.35 27.54
CA ASP A 12 -26.17 11.82 26.23
C ASP A 12 -25.06 10.91 25.69
N PHE A 13 -25.44 9.97 24.81
CA PHE A 13 -24.49 9.33 23.92
C PHE A 13 -24.11 10.33 22.82
N THR A 14 -23.08 11.13 23.05
CA THR A 14 -22.36 11.74 21.93
C THR A 14 -21.59 10.64 21.20
N PRO A 15 -21.89 10.29 19.94
CA PRO A 15 -20.99 9.46 19.16
C PRO A 15 -19.70 10.25 18.97
N SER A 16 -18.64 9.80 19.63
CA SER A 16 -17.27 10.22 19.43
C SER A 16 -16.99 10.25 17.92
N GLY A 17 -16.67 11.43 17.42
CA GLY A 17 -16.49 11.68 16.00
C GLY A 17 -15.57 10.65 15.38
N SER A 18 -16.06 10.01 14.32
CA SER A 18 -15.22 9.27 13.38
C SER A 18 -14.10 10.22 12.95
N SER A 19 -12.89 9.99 13.44
CA SER A 19 -11.72 10.70 12.94
C SER A 19 -11.64 10.36 11.45
N ASN A 20 -12.07 11.29 10.62
CA ASN A 20 -11.84 11.26 9.19
C ASN A 20 -10.33 11.45 9.01
N GLN A 21 -9.55 10.39 9.25
CA GLN A 21 -8.14 10.36 8.94
C GLN A 21 -8.06 10.31 7.43
N GLN A 22 -8.07 11.51 6.86
CA GLN A 22 -7.59 11.77 5.52
C GLN A 22 -6.25 11.02 5.41
N PRO A 23 -6.12 10.04 4.49
CA PRO A 23 -4.93 9.21 4.45
C PRO A 23 -3.73 10.13 4.31
N ALA A 24 -2.84 10.11 5.32
CA ALA A 24 -1.61 10.87 5.29
C ALA A 24 -0.90 10.57 3.96
N ALA A 25 -0.50 11.63 3.24
CA ALA A 25 0.20 11.49 1.96
C ALA A 25 1.31 10.44 2.11
N SER A 26 1.29 9.43 1.25
CA SER A 26 2.29 8.36 1.28
C SER A 26 3.68 8.95 1.06
N LYS A 27 4.63 8.59 1.92
CA LYS A 27 6.03 8.99 1.74
C LYS A 27 6.52 8.51 0.35
N PRO A 28 7.35 9.29 -0.36
CA PRO A 28 7.91 8.83 -1.63
C PRO A 28 8.91 7.68 -1.40
N PRO A 29 9.21 6.89 -2.44
CA PRO A 29 10.28 5.89 -2.40
C PRO A 29 11.64 6.53 -2.10
N ARG A 30 12.49 5.81 -1.38
CA ARG A 30 13.82 6.27 -0.95
C ARG A 30 14.92 5.51 -1.69
N LEU A 31 15.91 6.22 -2.23
CA LEU A 31 17.14 5.61 -2.75
C LEU A 31 17.89 4.88 -1.64
N VAL A 32 18.19 3.59 -1.84
CA VAL A 32 18.94 2.75 -0.89
C VAL A 32 20.32 2.36 -1.40
N LEU A 33 20.45 2.18 -2.72
CA LEU A 33 21.71 1.95 -3.45
C LEU A 33 21.58 2.59 -4.83
N ASP A 34 22.68 2.65 -5.57
CA ASP A 34 22.66 3.13 -6.95
C ASP A 34 21.56 2.39 -7.74
N THR A 35 20.62 3.17 -8.26
CA THR A 35 19.43 2.75 -9.00
C THR A 35 18.40 1.89 -8.26
N ILE A 36 18.58 1.61 -6.96
CA ILE A 36 17.63 0.83 -6.16
C ILE A 36 16.87 1.74 -5.20
N PHE A 37 15.55 1.69 -5.27
CA PHE A 37 14.67 2.46 -4.40
C PHE A 37 13.79 1.53 -3.56
N ALA A 38 13.66 1.84 -2.28
CA ALA A 38 12.75 1.18 -1.35
C ALA A 38 11.46 1.99 -1.20
N PHE A 39 10.32 1.33 -1.37
CA PHE A 39 9.01 1.93 -1.11
C PHE A 39 8.72 1.95 0.40
N PRO A 40 7.83 2.83 0.89
CA PRO A 40 7.36 2.71 2.26
C PRO A 40 6.68 1.35 2.53
N PRO A 41 6.68 0.87 3.78
CA PRO A 41 5.97 -0.34 4.18
C PRO A 41 4.52 -0.36 3.69
N ASN A 42 4.12 -1.44 3.03
CA ASN A 42 2.79 -1.61 2.47
C ASN A 42 1.88 -2.39 3.45
N ARG A 43 0.75 -1.79 3.83
CA ARG A 43 -0.22 -2.43 4.73
C ARG A 43 -0.92 -3.64 4.11
N ASP A 44 -1.07 -3.65 2.79
CA ASP A 44 -1.68 -4.78 2.07
C ASP A 44 -0.80 -6.04 2.14
N THR A 45 0.50 -5.89 2.46
CA THR A 45 1.49 -6.97 2.57
C THR A 45 2.03 -7.11 4.00
N LEU A 46 1.20 -6.81 5.01
CA LEU A 46 1.56 -6.89 6.44
C LEU A 46 2.79 -6.04 6.85
N GLY A 47 3.01 -4.93 6.14
CA GLY A 47 4.16 -4.05 6.36
C GLY A 47 5.40 -4.41 5.55
N GLY A 48 5.28 -5.31 4.56
CA GLY A 48 6.36 -5.64 3.63
C GLY A 48 6.85 -4.41 2.86
N THR A 49 8.16 -4.36 2.59
CA THR A 49 8.79 -3.31 1.79
C THR A 49 9.05 -3.83 0.38
N ALA A 50 8.48 -3.15 -0.61
CA ALA A 50 8.78 -3.40 -2.01
C ALA A 50 10.00 -2.57 -2.46
N TYR A 51 10.61 -2.98 -3.57
CA TYR A 51 11.78 -2.30 -4.15
C TYR A 51 11.63 -2.16 -5.66
N ILE A 52 12.18 -1.10 -6.24
CA ILE A 52 12.42 -1.03 -7.69
C ILE A 52 13.91 -0.93 -7.95
N ILE A 53 14.38 -1.73 -8.90
CA ILE A 53 15.70 -1.61 -9.52
C ILE A 53 15.49 -0.93 -10.87
N VAL A 54 16.03 0.27 -11.01
CA VAL A 54 15.96 1.06 -12.25
C VAL A 54 17.18 0.69 -13.11
N GLY A 55 16.92 0.20 -14.31
CA GLY A 55 17.96 -0.16 -15.28
C GLY A 55 17.94 0.77 -16.49
N ASN A 56 18.93 0.66 -17.37
CA ASN A 56 19.02 1.50 -18.56
C ASN A 56 17.87 1.27 -19.56
N SER A 57 17.31 0.06 -19.60
CA SER A 57 16.25 -0.33 -20.53
C SER A 57 15.21 -1.26 -19.91
N PHE A 58 15.37 -1.59 -18.62
CA PHE A 58 14.57 -2.60 -17.95
C PHE A 58 14.47 -2.29 -16.46
N ASN A 59 13.24 -2.14 -15.97
CA ASN A 59 12.96 -1.85 -14.57
C ASN A 59 12.31 -3.07 -13.91
N LEU A 60 12.87 -3.48 -12.77
CA LEU A 60 12.38 -4.61 -11.99
C LEU A 60 11.71 -4.11 -10.72
N LEU A 61 10.42 -4.37 -10.57
CA LEU A 61 9.69 -4.17 -9.33
C LEU A 61 9.69 -5.49 -8.54
N ILE A 62 10.14 -5.45 -7.30
CA ILE A 62 10.20 -6.58 -6.37
C ILE A 62 9.13 -6.35 -5.30
N ASP A 63 8.18 -7.27 -5.23
CA ASP A 63 6.95 -7.21 -4.42
C ASP A 63 6.07 -5.98 -4.71
N CYS A 64 4.86 -5.98 -4.14
CA CYS A 64 3.90 -4.91 -4.39
C CYS A 64 4.08 -3.74 -3.41
N PRO A 65 4.41 -2.52 -3.88
CA PRO A 65 4.29 -1.33 -3.05
C PRO A 65 2.82 -1.00 -2.79
N ALA A 66 2.55 -0.11 -1.84
CA ALA A 66 1.20 0.43 -1.67
C ALA A 66 0.76 1.11 -2.98
N TRP A 67 -0.42 0.78 -3.49
CA TRP A 67 -0.86 1.22 -4.82
C TRP A 67 -1.57 2.59 -4.83
N ASN A 68 -0.84 3.62 -4.39
CA ASN A 68 -1.31 5.00 -4.32
C ASN A 68 -0.73 5.86 -5.46
N GLU A 69 -1.25 7.09 -5.58
CA GLU A 69 -0.84 8.04 -6.62
C GLU A 69 0.65 8.37 -6.58
N THR A 70 1.23 8.57 -5.39
CA THR A 70 2.67 8.85 -5.23
C THR A 70 3.54 7.76 -5.84
N ASN A 71 3.25 6.50 -5.53
CA ASN A 71 4.02 5.37 -6.03
C ASN A 71 3.78 5.12 -7.52
N GLN A 72 2.55 5.30 -8.00
CA GLN A 72 2.24 5.20 -9.43
C GLN A 72 3.00 6.26 -10.24
N GLN A 73 3.00 7.51 -9.80
CA GLN A 73 3.70 8.60 -10.45
C GLN A 73 5.20 8.36 -10.46
N PHE A 74 5.78 7.98 -9.30
CA PHE A 74 7.20 7.64 -9.20
C PHE A 74 7.60 6.55 -10.19
N LEU A 75 6.83 5.46 -10.29
CA LEU A 75 7.11 4.38 -11.23
C LEU A 75 7.09 4.84 -12.69
N ARG A 76 6.14 5.72 -13.07
CA ARG A 76 6.10 6.29 -14.43
C ARG A 76 7.31 7.18 -14.70
N GLU A 77 7.75 7.97 -13.73
CA GLU A 77 8.93 8.84 -13.84
C GLU A 77 10.23 8.04 -14.02
N GLN A 78 10.31 6.82 -13.47
CA GLN A 78 11.44 5.92 -13.72
C GLN A 78 11.39 5.22 -15.10
N GLY A 79 10.36 5.46 -15.91
CA GLY A 79 10.16 4.79 -17.20
C GLY A 79 9.24 3.56 -17.13
N GLY A 80 8.49 3.39 -16.05
CA GLY A 80 7.54 2.29 -15.85
C GLY A 80 8.18 1.05 -15.22
N VAL A 81 7.46 -0.08 -15.32
CA VAL A 81 7.88 -1.38 -14.79
C VAL A 81 7.90 -2.38 -15.92
N SER A 82 9.02 -3.08 -16.11
CA SER A 82 9.14 -4.12 -17.14
C SER A 82 8.67 -5.46 -16.60
N SER A 83 9.11 -5.81 -15.38
CA SER A 83 8.65 -7.00 -14.67
C SER A 83 8.35 -6.71 -13.20
N LEU A 84 7.30 -7.35 -12.70
CA LEU A 84 6.96 -7.45 -11.28
C LEU A 84 7.32 -8.87 -10.80
N VAL A 85 8.28 -8.98 -9.91
CA VAL A 85 8.67 -10.23 -9.24
C VAL A 85 8.04 -10.26 -7.86
N ILE A 86 7.23 -11.29 -7.59
CA ILE A 86 6.63 -11.53 -6.29
C ILE A 86 7.45 -12.61 -5.58
N THR A 87 8.04 -12.26 -4.44
CA THR A 87 9.00 -13.12 -3.73
C THR A 87 8.32 -14.22 -2.91
N HIS A 88 7.09 -13.97 -2.45
CA HIS A 88 6.25 -14.89 -1.69
C HIS A 88 4.79 -14.42 -1.73
N ARG A 89 3.81 -15.29 -1.39
CA ARG A 89 2.38 -14.96 -1.40
C ARG A 89 2.01 -13.74 -0.55
N GLY A 90 2.75 -13.48 0.52
CA GLY A 90 2.56 -12.31 1.38
C GLY A 90 2.88 -10.97 0.69
N GLY A 91 3.66 -11.01 -0.40
CA GLY A 91 4.02 -9.86 -1.22
C GLY A 91 3.02 -9.53 -2.34
N ILE A 92 1.96 -10.32 -2.52
CA ILE A 92 1.07 -10.24 -3.70
C ILE A 92 0.19 -8.98 -3.76
N GLY A 93 0.01 -8.26 -2.64
CA GLY A 93 -0.62 -6.94 -2.55
C GLY A 93 -1.63 -6.59 -3.65
N LYS A 94 -1.27 -5.60 -4.48
CA LYS A 94 -2.05 -5.06 -5.60
C LYS A 94 -1.49 -5.44 -6.97
N ALA A 95 -0.93 -6.65 -7.08
CA ALA A 95 -0.20 -7.10 -8.27
C ALA A 95 -1.00 -6.98 -9.57
N LYS A 96 -2.30 -7.30 -9.54
CA LYS A 96 -3.18 -7.21 -10.71
C LYS A 96 -3.33 -5.77 -11.19
N GLU A 97 -3.63 -4.85 -10.27
CA GLU A 97 -3.78 -3.43 -10.61
C GLU A 97 -2.46 -2.81 -11.11
N ILE A 98 -1.33 -3.23 -10.53
CA ILE A 98 0.01 -2.84 -11.01
C ILE A 98 0.24 -3.34 -12.43
N GLN A 99 -0.04 -4.63 -12.69
CA GLN A 99 0.13 -5.24 -14.00
C GLN A 99 -0.71 -4.54 -15.07
N GLU A 100 -1.99 -4.29 -14.79
CA GLU A 100 -2.91 -3.63 -15.72
C GLU A 100 -2.47 -2.18 -16.02
N SER A 101 -1.97 -1.45 -15.02
CA SER A 101 -1.59 -0.04 -15.19
C SER A 101 -0.22 0.17 -15.82
N MET A 102 0.70 -0.78 -15.63
CA MET A 102 2.09 -0.69 -16.10
C MET A 102 2.38 -1.57 -17.31
N GLY A 103 1.49 -2.53 -17.63
CA GLY A 103 1.70 -3.48 -18.73
C GLY A 103 2.87 -4.43 -18.51
N CYS A 104 3.28 -4.66 -17.25
CA CYS A 104 4.48 -5.43 -16.92
C CYS A 104 4.24 -6.95 -16.95
N GLN A 105 5.32 -7.72 -17.15
CA GLN A 105 5.28 -9.17 -16.91
C GLN A 105 5.24 -9.46 -15.41
N VAL A 106 4.40 -10.38 -14.96
CA VAL A 106 4.40 -10.84 -13.56
C VAL A 106 5.13 -12.18 -13.46
N LEU A 107 6.10 -12.26 -12.56
CA LEU A 107 6.87 -13.46 -12.23
C LEU A 107 6.60 -13.81 -10.77
N ILE A 108 6.09 -15.02 -10.53
CA ILE A 108 5.85 -15.56 -9.20
C ILE A 108 6.48 -16.95 -9.11
N GLN A 109 7.04 -17.28 -7.95
CA GLN A 109 7.58 -18.62 -7.72
C GLN A 109 6.44 -19.65 -7.73
N GLU A 110 6.63 -20.78 -8.43
CA GLU A 110 5.59 -21.79 -8.66
C GLU A 110 4.94 -22.33 -7.38
N GLN A 111 5.70 -22.46 -6.28
CA GLN A 111 5.15 -22.95 -5.01
C GLN A 111 4.29 -21.93 -4.26
N GLU A 112 4.27 -20.67 -4.70
CA GLU A 112 3.46 -19.59 -4.12
C GLU A 112 2.22 -19.29 -4.98
N ALA A 113 2.02 -20.03 -6.08
CA ALA A 113 0.90 -19.86 -7.02
C ALA A 113 -0.34 -20.74 -6.71
N TYR A 114 -0.30 -21.53 -5.62
CA TYR A 114 -1.33 -22.49 -5.20
C TYR A 114 -2.00 -22.10 -3.87
#